data_AF-A0A432HJE7-F1
#
_entry.id   AF-A0A432HJE7-F1
#
_cell.length_a   1.000
_cell.length_b   1.000
_cell.length_c   1.000
_cell.angle_alpha   90.00
_cell.angle_beta   90.00
_cell.angle_gamma   90.00
#
_symmetry.space_group_name_H-M   'P 1'
#
loop_
_entity.id
_entity.type
_entity.pdbx_description
1 polymer ?
#
loop_
_entity_poly.entity_id
_entity_poly.type
_entity_poly.pdbx_seq_one_letter_code
_entity_poly.pdbx_strand_id
1 'polypeptide(L)'
;MKNPDRKTVSRLEALPNIGPAMAADLRLIGIDHPLALTGKDPFDLYAALCAESGQKHDPCVIDVFMSAVDFMEGGNPRPWWTFTDQRKKRIDWPEKSRT
;
A
#
# COMPACT_ATOMS: atom_id res chain seq x y z
N MET A 1 15.46 -2.74 5.01
CA MET A 1 13.97 -2.69 5.06
C MET A 1 13.49 -3.67 6.13
N LYS A 2 12.32 -3.44 6.73
CA LYS A 2 11.73 -4.33 7.73
C LYS A 2 11.36 -5.68 7.09
N ASN A 3 11.49 -6.76 7.84
CA ASN A 3 11.11 -8.11 7.42
C ASN A 3 10.56 -8.90 8.63
N PRO A 4 9.39 -8.51 9.16
CA PRO A 4 8.81 -9.22 10.31
C PRO A 4 8.34 -10.63 9.91
N ASP A 5 8.13 -11.51 10.88
CA ASP A 5 7.41 -12.76 10.61
C ASP A 5 5.93 -12.45 10.35
N ARG A 6 5.49 -12.67 9.10
CA ARG A 6 4.13 -12.42 8.62
C ARG A 6 3.05 -13.19 9.40
N LYS A 7 3.39 -14.29 10.07
CA LYS A 7 2.45 -15.07 10.88
C LYS A 7 2.19 -14.46 12.25
N THR A 8 3.13 -13.66 12.76
CA THR A 8 3.10 -13.16 14.15
C THR A 8 3.07 -11.63 14.22
N VAL A 9 3.24 -10.93 13.11
CA VAL A 9 3.19 -9.47 13.05
C VAL A 9 1.79 -8.95 13.39
N SER A 10 1.72 -8.08 14.40
CA SER A 10 0.47 -7.53 14.92
C SER A 10 0.27 -6.04 14.64
N ARG A 11 1.32 -5.35 14.17
CA ARG A 11 1.32 -3.90 13.94
C ARG A 11 1.59 -3.57 12.49
N LEU A 12 0.79 -2.69 11.91
CA LEU A 12 0.98 -2.21 10.54
C LEU A 12 2.35 -1.56 10.35
N GLU A 13 2.83 -0.78 11.32
CA GLU A 13 4.13 -0.11 11.25
C GLU A 13 5.30 -1.09 11.26
N ALA A 14 5.11 -2.37 11.57
CA ALA A 14 6.16 -3.37 11.47
C ALA A 14 6.37 -3.84 10.03
N LEU A 15 5.39 -3.63 9.14
CA LEU A 15 5.46 -4.04 7.74
C LEU A 15 6.50 -3.22 6.95
N PRO A 16 7.11 -3.82 5.90
CA PRO A 16 7.94 -3.07 4.97
C PRO A 16 7.15 -1.90 4.35
N ASN A 17 7.83 -0.76 4.14
CA ASN A 17 7.27 0.47 3.56
C ASN A 17 6.13 1.16 4.36
N ILE A 18 5.68 0.57 5.48
CA ILE A 18 4.65 1.17 6.33
C ILE A 18 5.30 1.93 7.49
N GLY A 19 5.15 3.25 7.45
CA GLY A 19 5.42 4.16 8.56
C GLY A 19 4.12 4.57 9.27
N PRO A 20 4.21 5.41 10.32
CA PRO A 20 3.04 5.84 11.10
C PRO A 20 1.92 6.49 10.26
N ALA A 21 2.28 7.31 9.28
CA ALA A 21 1.31 7.95 8.37
C ALA A 21 0.53 6.91 7.56
N MET A 22 1.22 6.00 6.88
CA MET A 22 0.57 4.97 6.08
C MET A 22 -0.23 3.97 6.94
N ALA A 23 0.20 3.71 8.18
CA ALA A 23 -0.59 2.93 9.11
C ALA A 23 -1.87 3.67 9.54
N ALA A 24 -1.83 5.00 9.72
CA ALA A 24 -3.02 5.80 9.98
C ALA A 24 -3.97 5.80 8.78
N ASP A 25 -3.45 5.91 7.55
CA ASP A 25 -4.23 5.82 6.31
C ASP A 25 -4.94 4.46 6.18
N LEU A 26 -4.25 3.36 6.49
CA LEU A 26 -4.84 2.02 6.50
C LEU A 26 -5.94 1.89 7.56
N ARG A 27 -5.73 2.41 8.78
CA ARG A 27 -6.76 2.41 9.83
C ARG A 27 -7.97 3.25 9.45
N LEU A 28 -7.76 4.38 8.78
CA LEU A 28 -8.83 5.25 8.28
C LEU A 28 -9.79 4.48 7.36
N ILE A 29 -9.28 3.53 6.58
CA ILE A 29 -10.08 2.68 5.68
C ILE A 29 -10.44 1.31 6.29
N GLY A 30 -10.38 1.17 7.63
CA GLY A 30 -10.82 -0.02 8.36
C GLY A 30 -9.82 -1.19 8.35
N ILE A 31 -8.55 -0.96 8.01
CA ILE A 31 -7.48 -1.96 8.09
C ILE A 31 -6.66 -1.71 9.35
N ASP A 32 -7.02 -2.36 10.45
CA ASP A 32 -6.34 -2.22 11.75
C ASP A 32 -5.22 -3.23 11.99
N HIS A 33 -5.22 -4.35 11.25
CA HIS A 33 -4.29 -5.46 11.46
C HIS A 33 -3.63 -5.91 10.15
N PRO A 34 -2.33 -6.26 10.13
CA PRO A 34 -1.63 -6.71 8.94
C PRO A 34 -2.34 -7.82 8.14
N LEU A 35 -2.91 -8.82 8.83
CA LEU A 35 -3.65 -9.91 8.18
C LEU A 35 -4.87 -9.45 7.37
N ALA A 36 -5.45 -8.28 7.67
CA ALA A 36 -6.59 -7.76 6.92
C ALA A 36 -6.20 -7.25 5.51
N LEU A 37 -4.90 -7.18 5.20
CA LEU A 37 -4.39 -6.87 3.86
C LEU A 37 -4.42 -8.07 2.90
N THR A 38 -4.42 -9.29 3.41
CA THR A 38 -4.40 -10.50 2.57
C THR A 38 -5.66 -10.56 1.69
N GLY A 39 -5.49 -10.74 0.38
CA GLY A 39 -6.59 -10.79 -0.59
C GLY A 39 -7.24 -9.44 -0.90
N LYS A 40 -6.70 -8.31 -0.40
CA LYS A 40 -7.17 -6.98 -0.76
C LYS A 40 -6.55 -6.53 -2.09
N ASP A 41 -7.33 -5.87 -2.94
CA ASP A 41 -6.79 -5.17 -4.09
C ASP A 41 -6.20 -3.79 -3.65
N PRO A 42 -4.91 -3.52 -3.90
CA PRO A 42 -4.28 -2.23 -3.62
C PRO A 42 -4.98 -1.02 -4.27
N PHE A 43 -5.66 -1.19 -5.41
CA PHE A 43 -6.42 -0.12 -6.06
C PHE A 43 -7.72 0.20 -5.31
N ASP A 44 -8.39 -0.83 -4.78
CA ASP A 44 -9.59 -0.64 -3.96
C ASP A 44 -9.24 0.03 -2.63
N LEU A 45 -8.12 -0.36 -2.02
CA LEU A 45 -7.61 0.32 -0.81
C LEU A 45 -7.33 1.80 -1.07
N TYR A 46 -6.72 2.12 -2.20
CA TYR A 46 -6.46 3.51 -2.60
C TYR A 46 -7.76 4.28 -2.89
N ALA A 47 -8.73 3.66 -3.57
CA ALA A 47 -10.01 4.27 -3.85
C ALA A 47 -10.77 4.57 -2.54
N ALA A 48 -10.79 3.62 -1.60
CA ALA A 48 -11.37 3.80 -0.27
C ALA A 48 -10.67 4.95 0.47
N LEU A 49 -9.34 5.01 0.41
CA LEU A 49 -8.58 6.07 1.08
C LEU A 49 -8.90 7.45 0.52
N CYS A 50 -9.02 7.58 -0.80
CA CYS A 50 -9.40 8.84 -1.43
C CYS A 50 -10.85 9.25 -1.10
N ALA A 51 -11.75 8.27 -1.03
CA ALA A 51 -13.14 8.52 -0.68
C ALA A 51 -13.28 8.99 0.78
N GLU A 52 -12.60 8.31 1.71
CA GLU A 52 -12.69 8.61 3.14
C GLU A 52 -11.96 9.90 3.52
N SER A 53 -10.82 10.20 2.88
CA SER A 53 -10.07 11.43 3.12
C SER A 53 -10.66 12.66 2.43
N GLY A 54 -11.54 12.47 1.45
CA GLY A 54 -12.06 13.54 0.59
C GLY A 54 -11.01 14.16 -0.35
N GLN A 55 -9.81 13.57 -0.47
CA GLN A 55 -8.75 14.09 -1.33
C GLN A 55 -8.13 13.01 -2.23
N LYS A 56 -7.68 13.42 -3.41
CA LYS A 56 -6.90 12.57 -4.30
C LYS A 56 -5.45 12.50 -3.82
N HIS A 57 -5.07 11.36 -3.28
CA HIS A 57 -3.70 11.11 -2.83
C HIS A 57 -2.73 10.91 -4.01
N ASP A 58 -1.43 10.94 -3.74
CA ASP A 58 -0.45 10.62 -4.78
C ASP A 58 -0.55 9.14 -5.18
N PRO A 59 -0.49 8.80 -6.49
CA PRO A 59 -0.63 7.40 -6.93
C PRO A 59 0.45 6.45 -6.42
N CYS A 60 1.59 6.95 -5.93
CA CYS A 60 2.62 6.10 -5.30
C CYS A 60 2.11 5.40 -4.03
N VAL A 61 1.02 5.86 -3.42
CA VAL A 61 0.35 5.16 -2.32
C VAL A 61 -0.12 3.77 -2.75
N ILE A 62 -0.59 3.61 -4.00
CA ILE A 62 -0.95 2.30 -4.56
C ILE A 62 0.27 1.37 -4.55
N ASP A 63 1.46 1.86 -4.89
CA ASP A 63 2.69 1.05 -4.91
C ASP A 63 3.06 0.58 -3.49
N VAL A 64 2.83 1.44 -2.49
CA VAL A 64 3.01 1.08 -1.08
C VAL A 64 2.01 0.01 -0.66
N PHE A 65 0.72 0.15 -1.02
CA PHE A 65 -0.29 -0.87 -0.77
C PHE A 65 0.00 -2.18 -1.48
N MET A 66 0.44 -2.16 -2.75
CA MET A 66 0.90 -3.35 -3.46
C MET A 66 2.02 -4.05 -2.70
N SER A 67 3.00 -3.30 -2.20
CA SER A 67 4.11 -3.88 -1.45
C SER A 67 3.69 -4.51 -0.12
N ALA A 68 2.70 -3.93 0.56
CA ALA A 68 2.21 -4.42 1.84
C ALA A 68 1.34 -5.68 1.66
N VAL A 69 0.44 -5.68 0.66
CA VAL A 69 -0.38 -6.83 0.30
C VAL A 69 0.51 -7.99 -0.15
N ASP A 70 1.42 -7.77 -1.10
CA ASP A 70 2.34 -8.81 -1.60
C ASP A 70 3.16 -9.45 -0.47
N PHE A 71 3.67 -8.63 0.46
CA PHE A 71 4.39 -9.13 1.62
C PHE A 71 3.52 -10.03 2.51
N MET A 72 2.29 -9.60 2.82
CA MET A 72 1.35 -10.38 3.63
C MET A 72 0.87 -11.65 2.90
N GLU A 73 0.92 -11.67 1.57
CA GLU A 73 0.53 -12.83 0.74
C GLU A 73 1.65 -13.85 0.50
N GLY A 74 2.87 -13.60 0.99
CA GLY A 74 3.97 -14.56 0.87
C GLY A 74 5.20 -14.00 0.16
N GLY A 75 5.11 -12.82 -0.44
CA GLY A 75 6.22 -12.14 -1.11
C GLY A 75 7.39 -11.83 -0.17
N ASN A 76 8.55 -11.62 -0.78
CA ASN A 76 9.71 -11.05 -0.07
C ASN A 76 9.48 -9.55 0.17
N PRO A 77 10.02 -8.97 1.25
CA PRO A 77 9.95 -7.53 1.44
C PRO A 77 10.70 -6.85 0.29
N ARG A 78 10.00 -5.98 -0.45
CA ARG A 78 10.53 -5.24 -1.59
C ARG A 78 10.30 -3.74 -1.40
N PRO A 79 11.22 -2.87 -1.86
CA PRO A 79 10.93 -1.44 -1.89
C PRO A 79 9.66 -1.18 -2.71
N TRP A 80 8.79 -0.29 -2.22
CA TRP A 80 7.50 -0.03 -2.86
C TRP A 80 7.63 0.38 -4.33
N TRP A 81 8.69 1.11 -4.71
CA TRP A 81 8.87 1.59 -6.08
C TRP A 81 9.07 0.46 -7.10
N THR A 82 9.39 -0.76 -6.66
CA THR A 82 9.45 -1.94 -7.55
C THR A 82 8.09 -2.29 -8.19
N PHE A 83 6.99 -1.79 -7.62
CA PHE A 83 5.63 -1.98 -8.12
C PHE A 83 5.17 -0.86 -9.07
N THR A 84 5.98 0.18 -9.27
CA THR A 84 5.65 1.36 -10.10
C THR A 84 5.23 0.98 -11.52
N ASP A 85 5.97 0.09 -12.16
CA ASP A 85 5.68 -0.33 -13.53
C ASP A 85 4.38 -1.12 -13.62
N GLN A 86 4.07 -1.93 -12.60
CA GLN A 86 2.80 -2.65 -12.51
C GLN A 86 1.63 -1.66 -12.37
N ARG A 87 1.76 -0.64 -11.52
CA ARG A 87 0.75 0.41 -11.41
C ARG A 87 0.57 1.15 -12.72
N LYS A 88 1.65 1.64 -13.34
CA LYS A 88 1.60 2.41 -14.60
C LYS A 88 0.98 1.65 -15.76
N LYS A 89 1.02 0.31 -15.76
CA LYS A 89 0.32 -0.52 -16.76
C LYS A 89 -1.19 -0.58 -16.55
N ARG A 90 -1.66 -0.36 -15.32
CA ARG A 90 -3.08 -0.42 -14.95
C ARG A 90 -3.77 0.93 -14.93
N ILE A 91 -3.02 2.01 -14.67
CA ILE A 91 -3.53 3.37 -14.77
C ILE A 91 -2.91 4.02 -16.00
N ASP A 92 -3.76 4.46 -16.92
CA ASP A 92 -3.33 5.32 -18.00
C ASP A 92 -3.06 6.70 -17.40
N TRP A 93 -1.82 6.92 -16.99
CA TRP A 93 -1.40 8.21 -16.44
C TRP A 93 -0.76 9.00 -17.57
N PRO A 94 -1.32 10.17 -17.99
CA PRO A 94 -0.63 11.03 -18.93
C PRO A 94 0.69 11.43 -18.28
N GLU A 95 1.82 11.00 -18.87
CA GLU A 95 3.18 11.35 -18.45
C GLU A 95 3.17 12.81 -17.99
N LYS A 96 3.37 13.05 -16.69
CA LYS A 96 3.21 14.40 -16.12
C LYS A 96 4.05 15.35 -16.98
N SER A 97 3.40 16.43 -17.42
CA SER A 97 4.02 17.69 -17.80
C SER A 97 5.20 17.94 -16.87
N ARG A 98 6.41 17.69 -17.39
CA ARG A 98 7.65 18.23 -16.85
C ARG A 98 7.59 19.73 -17.13
N THR A 99 7.05 20.50 -16.18
CA THR A 99 7.46 21.89 -15.99
C THR A 99 8.62 21.91 -15.03
#